data_AF-A0A2U8W0C8-F1
#
_entry.id   AF-A0A2U8W0C8-F1
#
_cell.length_a   1.000
_cell.length_b   1.000
_cell.length_c   1.000
_cell.angle_alpha   90.00
_cell.angle_beta   90.00
_cell.angle_gamma   90.00
#
_symmetry.space_group_name_H-M   'P 1'
#
loop_
_entity.id
_entity.type
_entity.pdbx_description
1 polymer ?
#
loop_
_entity_poly.entity_id
_entity_poly.type
_entity_poly.pdbx_seq_one_letter_code
_entity_poly.pdbx_strand_id
1 'polypeptide(L)'
;MAVVLRSLSDFKRFLEMPGATIQIVQNTFMDRQPESAREAYRAKGMFEPRTVQALSRKAAVFAVKGHPTTVWLYWDKGVRRWRFSGDTVTVPLETAMGPPDAIVYRCSFAPGFEPTERRSRVRPTREDGAQAHP
;
A
#
# COMPACT_ATOMS: atom_id res chain seq x y z
N MET A 1 0.05 -15.87 1.10
CA MET A 1 -1.28 -15.27 0.81
C MET A 1 -1.11 -14.14 -0.20
N ALA A 2 -1.97 -14.02 -1.21
CA ALA A 2 -1.88 -12.93 -2.19
C ALA A 2 -2.48 -11.64 -1.62
N VAL A 3 -1.80 -10.51 -1.80
CA VAL A 3 -2.36 -9.18 -1.47
C VAL A 3 -3.54 -8.93 -2.40
N VAL A 4 -4.72 -8.63 -1.85
CA VAL A 4 -5.92 -8.28 -2.63
C VAL A 4 -6.50 -6.98 -2.10
N LEU A 5 -6.34 -5.91 -2.88
CA LEU A 5 -6.81 -4.57 -2.58
C LEU A 5 -8.06 -4.27 -3.40
N ARG A 6 -9.13 -3.84 -2.72
CA ARG A 6 -10.37 -3.40 -3.37
C ARG A 6 -10.75 -1.96 -3.01
N SER A 7 -10.11 -1.41 -1.98
CA SER A 7 -10.44 -0.09 -1.44
C SER A 7 -9.25 0.55 -0.72
N LEU A 8 -9.37 1.84 -0.44
CA LEU A 8 -8.40 2.57 0.39
C LEU A 8 -8.31 1.99 1.81
N SER A 9 -9.42 1.47 2.34
CA SER A 9 -9.46 0.82 3.65
C SER A 9 -8.64 -0.47 3.65
N ASP A 10 -8.75 -1.30 2.60
CA ASP A 10 -7.94 -2.52 2.46
C ASP A 10 -6.46 -2.18 2.34
N PHE A 11 -6.13 -1.14 1.57
CA PHE A 11 -4.76 -0.67 1.43
C PHE A 11 -4.18 -0.18 2.76
N LYS A 12 -4.92 0.60 3.54
CA LYS A 12 -4.48 1.04 4.88
C LYS A 12 -4.26 -0.16 5.81
N ARG A 13 -5.20 -1.12 5.85
CA ARG A 13 -5.06 -2.36 6.63
C ARG A 13 -3.84 -3.17 6.20
N PHE A 14 -3.57 -3.24 4.91
CA PHE A 14 -2.36 -3.88 4.39
C PHE A 14 -1.10 -3.18 4.90
N LEU A 15 -1.02 -1.84 4.83
CA LEU A 15 0.14 -1.09 5.31
C LEU A 15 0.38 -1.25 6.82
N GLU A 16 -0.67 -1.49 7.61
CA GLU A 16 -0.57 -1.78 9.04
C GLU A 16 0.03 -3.15 9.34
N MET A 17 0.12 -4.04 8.35
CA MET A 17 0.69 -5.38 8.55
C MET A 17 2.22 -5.32 8.65
N PRO A 18 2.82 -6.03 9.62
CA PRO A 18 4.26 -6.17 9.69
C PRO A 18 4.85 -6.70 8.38
N GLY A 19 5.93 -6.08 7.92
CA GLY A 19 6.59 -6.47 6.67
C GLY A 19 5.88 -6.03 5.40
N ALA A 20 4.83 -5.21 5.47
CA ALA A 20 4.21 -4.64 4.27
C ALA A 20 5.21 -3.79 3.47
N THR A 21 5.28 -4.07 2.17
CA THR A 21 6.14 -3.36 1.23
C THR A 21 5.35 -2.83 0.04
N ILE A 22 5.81 -1.70 -0.50
CA ILE A 22 5.31 -1.17 -1.77
C ILE A 22 6.47 -0.89 -2.73
N GLN A 23 6.24 -1.11 -4.02
CA GLN A 23 7.21 -0.83 -5.07
C GLN A 23 6.53 -0.10 -6.22
N ILE A 24 7.15 0.97 -6.72
CA ILE A 24 6.67 1.62 -7.94
C ILE A 24 6.92 0.67 -9.11
N VAL A 25 5.87 0.30 -9.84
CA VAL A 25 5.96 -0.46 -11.09
C VAL A 25 5.72 0.39 -12.32
N GLN A 26 5.05 1.54 -12.16
CA GLN A 26 4.86 2.52 -13.22
C GLN A 26 4.75 3.93 -12.64
N ASN A 27 5.32 4.92 -13.32
CA ASN A 27 5.16 6.34 -12.99
C ASN A 27 5.05 7.15 -14.28
N THR A 28 3.81 7.45 -14.68
CA THR A 28 3.55 8.11 -15.98
C THR A 28 4.12 9.51 -16.07
N PHE A 29 4.25 10.21 -14.94
CA PHE A 29 4.87 11.54 -14.91
C PHE A 29 6.34 11.44 -15.31
N MET A 30 7.04 10.44 -14.76
CA MET A 30 8.45 10.17 -15.05
C MET A 30 8.67 9.64 -16.46
N ASP A 31 7.73 8.88 -17.00
CA ASP A 31 7.78 8.37 -18.37
C ASP A 31 7.89 9.52 -19.41
N ARG A 32 7.41 10.72 -19.07
CA ARG A 32 7.47 11.92 -19.92
C ARG A 32 8.67 12.83 -19.65
N GLN A 33 9.46 12.55 -18.61
CA GLN A 33 10.63 13.36 -18.28
C GLN A 33 11.82 13.01 -19.19
N PRO A 34 12.76 13.96 -19.41
CA PRO A 34 14.02 13.68 -20.07
C PRO A 34 14.76 12.49 -19.45
N GLU A 35 15.58 11.80 -20.24
CA GLU A 35 16.34 10.64 -19.79
C GLU A 35 17.23 10.93 -18.57
N SER A 36 17.91 12.07 -18.57
CA SER A 36 18.75 12.50 -17.44
C SER A 36 17.95 12.62 -16.12
N ALA A 37 16.70 13.09 -16.19
CA ALA A 37 15.83 13.15 -15.02
C ALA A 37 15.37 11.73 -14.60
N ARG A 38 15.00 10.87 -15.55
CA ARG A 38 14.63 9.47 -15.26
C ARG A 38 15.78 8.72 -14.59
N GLU A 39 17.00 8.87 -15.08
CA GLU A 39 18.21 8.27 -14.50
C GLU A 39 18.51 8.81 -13.10
N ALA A 40 18.46 10.13 -12.91
CA ALA A 40 18.69 10.74 -11.60
C ALA A 40 17.70 10.24 -10.54
N TYR A 41 16.43 10.03 -10.92
CA TYR A 41 15.43 9.46 -10.01
C TYR A 41 15.61 7.96 -9.80
N ARG A 42 16.03 7.21 -10.84
CA ARG A 42 16.38 5.79 -10.70
C ARG A 42 17.53 5.59 -9.72
N ALA A 43 18.57 6.43 -9.81
CA ALA A 43 19.72 6.42 -8.88
C ALA A 43 19.32 6.72 -7.42
N LYS A 44 18.20 7.43 -7.21
CA LYS A 44 17.62 7.69 -5.88
C LYS A 44 16.71 6.58 -5.36
N GLY A 45 16.66 5.43 -6.04
CA GLY A 45 15.86 4.29 -5.64
C GLY A 45 14.38 4.41 -6.00
N MET A 46 14.03 5.11 -7.10
CA MET A 46 12.64 5.26 -7.54
C MET A 46 11.88 3.92 -7.64
N PHE A 47 12.51 2.89 -8.20
CA PHE A 47 11.89 1.58 -8.39
C PHE A 47 12.23 0.58 -7.29
N GLU A 48 12.94 1.02 -6.24
CA GLU A 48 13.29 0.17 -5.12
C GLU A 48 12.07 -0.10 -4.22
N PRO A 49 11.98 -1.30 -3.62
CA PRO A 49 10.96 -1.59 -2.62
C PRO A 49 11.08 -0.67 -1.41
N ARG A 50 9.92 -0.32 -0.85
CA ARG A 50 9.79 0.59 0.28
C ARG A 50 9.06 -0.10 1.42
N THR A 51 9.58 0.06 2.63
CA THR A 51 8.95 -0.47 3.85
C THR A 51 8.21 0.64 4.57
N VAL A 52 7.09 0.28 5.20
CA VAL A 52 6.34 1.23 6.03
C VAL A 52 7.21 1.59 7.25
N GLN A 53 7.49 2.89 7.40
CA GLN A 53 8.20 3.43 8.56
C GLN A 53 7.21 3.96 9.60
N ALA A 54 6.19 4.68 9.14
CA ALA A 54 5.13 5.19 10.00
C ALA A 54 3.82 5.33 9.24
N LEU A 55 2.70 5.20 9.97
CA LEU A 55 1.36 5.46 9.47
C LEU A 55 0.70 6.52 10.33
N SER A 56 -0.03 7.41 9.68
CA SER A 56 -0.88 8.40 10.34
C SER A 56 -2.29 8.32 9.76
N ARG A 57 -3.23 9.09 10.32
CA ARG A 57 -4.58 9.20 9.74
C ARG A 57 -4.58 9.73 8.31
N LYS A 58 -3.53 10.45 7.90
CA LYS A 58 -3.49 11.28 6.68
C LYS A 58 -2.50 10.77 5.62
N ALA A 59 -1.47 10.07 6.07
CA ALA A 59 -0.37 9.64 5.21
C ALA A 59 0.35 8.41 5.73
N ALA A 60 1.03 7.73 4.81
CA ALA A 60 2.08 6.76 5.10
C ALA A 60 3.46 7.36 4.82
N VAL A 61 4.41 7.03 5.68
CA VAL A 61 5.82 7.36 5.56
C VAL A 61 6.57 6.08 5.27
N PHE A 62 7.39 6.09 4.23
CA PHE A 62 8.13 4.93 3.78
C PHE A 62 9.63 5.18 3.79
N ALA A 63 10.38 4.18 4.25
CA ALA A 63 11.81 4.10 4.08
C ALA A 63 12.14 3.36 2.78
N VAL A 64 13.16 3.82 2.07
CA VAL A 64 13.65 3.17 0.84
C VAL A 64 14.92 2.39 1.19
N LYS A 65 14.96 1.09 0.87
CA LYS A 65 16.11 0.25 1.19
C LYS A 65 17.37 0.78 0.50
N GLY A 66 18.45 0.98 1.26
CA GLY A 66 19.73 1.43 0.70
C GLY A 66 19.80 2.92 0.36
N HIS A 67 18.76 3.71 0.67
CA HIS A 67 18.75 5.14 0.41
C HIS A 67 18.31 5.92 1.66
N PRO A 68 18.93 7.07 1.97
CA PRO A 68 18.52 7.92 3.11
C PRO A 68 17.21 8.69 2.85
N THR A 69 16.50 8.36 1.76
CA THR A 69 15.31 9.11 1.32
C THR A 69 14.07 8.54 1.97
N THR A 70 13.17 9.43 2.39
CA THR A 70 11.85 9.09 2.91
C THR A 70 10.78 9.52 1.92
N VAL A 71 9.80 8.67 1.65
CA VAL A 71 8.69 8.96 0.74
C VAL A 71 7.38 9.05 1.51
N TRP A 72 6.59 10.07 1.19
CA TRP A 72 5.28 10.30 1.80
C TRP A 72 4.17 10.01 0.80
N LEU A 73 3.16 9.25 1.21
CA LEU A 73 1.94 9.02 0.45
C LEU A 73 0.76 9.59 1.22
N TYR A 74 0.23 10.71 0.76
CA TYR A 74 -0.93 11.37 1.35
C TYR A 74 -2.22 10.89 0.68
N TRP A 75 -3.23 10.58 1.50
CA TRP A 75 -4.58 10.26 1.02
C TRP A 75 -5.64 11.25 1.52
N ASP A 76 -5.26 12.25 2.31
CA ASP A 76 -6.16 13.31 2.80
C ASP A 76 -6.12 14.59 1.94
N LYS A 77 -5.09 14.77 1.10
CA LYS A 77 -4.90 15.96 0.25
C LYS A 77 -5.80 16.02 -1.00
N GLY A 78 -7.04 15.51 -0.91
CA GLY A 78 -8.01 15.63 -1.99
C GLY A 78 -7.78 14.70 -3.19
N VAL A 79 -6.73 13.87 -3.20
CA VAL A 79 -6.45 12.87 -4.24
C VAL A 79 -7.60 11.86 -4.31
N ARG A 80 -8.55 12.10 -5.20
CA ARG A 80 -9.71 11.23 -5.44
C ARG A 80 -9.36 10.20 -6.53
N ARG A 81 -10.20 9.18 -6.70
CA ARG A 81 -10.12 8.19 -7.79
C ARG A 81 -8.92 7.24 -7.74
N TRP A 82 -8.49 6.86 -6.54
CA TRP A 82 -7.58 5.73 -6.36
C TRP A 82 -8.20 4.47 -6.97
N ARG A 83 -7.41 3.70 -7.72
CA ARG A 83 -7.87 2.44 -8.33
C ARG A 83 -7.10 1.29 -7.68
N PHE A 84 -7.82 0.23 -7.32
CA PHE A 84 -7.26 -0.94 -6.67
C PHE A 84 -7.54 -2.16 -7.55
N SER A 85 -6.53 -2.98 -7.79
CA SER A 85 -6.64 -4.18 -8.62
C SER A 85 -5.63 -5.22 -8.17
N GLY A 86 -6.12 -6.31 -7.56
CA GLY A 86 -5.25 -7.38 -7.05
C GLY A 86 -4.24 -6.84 -6.04
N ASP A 87 -2.96 -7.03 -6.32
CA ASP A 87 -1.84 -6.54 -5.51
C ASP A 87 -1.37 -5.13 -5.91
N THR A 88 -2.12 -4.41 -6.74
CA THR A 88 -1.72 -3.08 -7.24
C THR A 88 -2.67 -1.97 -6.80
N VAL A 89 -2.09 -0.79 -6.58
CA VAL A 89 -2.82 0.46 -6.35
C VAL A 89 -2.30 1.54 -7.29
N THR A 90 -3.23 2.17 -8.00
CA THR A 90 -2.95 3.33 -8.86
C THR A 90 -3.35 4.60 -8.15
N VAL A 91 -2.38 5.46 -7.90
CA VAL A 91 -2.53 6.74 -7.22
C VAL A 91 -2.41 7.86 -8.26
N PRO A 92 -3.48 8.65 -8.51
CA PRO A 92 -3.39 9.76 -9.42
C PRO A 92 -2.49 10.87 -8.86
N LEU A 93 -1.72 11.49 -9.74
CA LEU A 93 -0.95 12.68 -9.45
C LEU A 93 -1.73 13.89 -9.95
N GLU A 94 -2.15 14.74 -9.02
CA GLU A 94 -2.73 16.05 -9.36
C GLU A 94 -1.59 17.02 -9.66
N THR A 95 -1.08 16.96 -10.88
CA THR A 95 -0.18 17.98 -11.43
C THR A 95 -1.04 19.07 -12.05
N ALA A 96 -0.86 20.33 -11.63
CA ALA A 96 -1.68 21.46 -12.09
C ALA A 96 -1.54 21.76 -13.61
N MET A 97 -0.60 21.10 -14.29
CA MET A 97 -0.35 21.24 -15.72
C MET A 97 0.02 19.87 -16.33
N GLY A 98 -0.74 19.42 -17.33
CA GLY A 98 -0.44 18.26 -18.15
C GLY A 98 -1.52 17.16 -18.18
N PRO A 99 -1.32 16.10 -18.96
CA PRO A 99 -2.19 14.93 -18.97
C PRO A 99 -2.25 14.28 -17.58
N PRO A 100 -3.38 13.66 -17.19
CA PRO A 100 -3.53 13.01 -15.89
C PRO A 100 -2.41 11.98 -15.67
N ASP A 101 -1.62 12.18 -14.63
CA ASP A 101 -0.56 11.25 -14.27
C ASP A 101 -0.99 10.30 -13.16
N ALA A 102 -0.29 9.19 -13.05
CA ALA A 102 -0.44 8.26 -11.95
C ALA A 102 0.87 7.55 -11.62
N ILE A 103 0.97 7.15 -10.35
CA ILE A 103 1.95 6.17 -9.90
C ILE A 103 1.20 4.87 -9.61
N VAL A 104 1.68 3.78 -10.20
CA VAL A 104 1.20 2.44 -9.90
C VAL A 104 2.18 1.79 -8.94
N TYR A 105 1.67 1.39 -7.78
CA TYR A 105 2.41 0.62 -6.80
C TYR A 105 1.96 -0.83 -6.83
N ARG A 106 2.94 -1.73 -6.72
CA ARG A 106 2.73 -3.13 -6.36
C ARG A 106 2.95 -3.30 -4.86
N CYS A 107 2.03 -4.00 -4.22
CA CYS A 107 2.00 -4.25 -2.78
C CYS A 107 2.36 -5.71 -2.52
N SER A 108 3.31 -5.94 -1.64
CA SER A 108 3.77 -7.28 -1.27
C SER A 108 4.22 -7.32 0.19
N PHE A 109 4.72 -8.47 0.63
CA PHE A 109 5.38 -8.60 1.92
C PHE A 109 6.87 -8.80 1.72
N ALA A 110 7.67 -8.29 2.66
CA ALA A 110 9.10 -8.57 2.71
C ALA A 110 9.33 -10.09 2.80
N PRO A 111 10.43 -10.63 2.22
CA PRO A 111 10.78 -12.03 2.36
C PRO A 111 10.81 -12.47 3.83
N GLY A 112 10.14 -13.57 4.16
CA GLY A 112 10.02 -14.08 5.53
C GLY A 112 8.86 -13.52 6.35
N PHE A 113 8.09 -12.55 5.82
CA PHE A 113 6.81 -12.12 6.39
C PHE A 113 5.65 -12.77 5.63
N GLU A 114 5.15 -13.89 6.15
CA GLU A 114 3.84 -14.38 5.75
C GLU A 114 2.80 -13.80 6.72
N PRO A 115 1.73 -13.14 6.22
CA PRO A 115 0.69 -12.62 7.10
C PRO A 115 0.04 -13.79 7.82
N THR A 116 0.25 -13.86 9.14
CA THR A 116 -0.45 -14.82 9.99
C THR A 116 -1.94 -14.48 9.89
N GLU A 117 -2.75 -15.39 9.32
CA GLU A 117 -4.20 -15.24 9.36
C GLU A 117 -4.59 -14.98 10.82
N ARG A 118 -5.12 -13.78 11.11
CA ARG A 118 -5.86 -13.60 12.35
C ARG A 118 -7.05 -14.52 12.22
N ARG A 119 -6.96 -15.72 12.80
CA ARG A 119 -8.07 -16.66 12.95
C ARG A 119 -9.27 -15.82 13.37
N SER A 120 -10.25 -15.73 12.47
CA SER A 120 -11.54 -15.15 12.77
C SER A 120 -11.97 -15.70 14.12
N ARG A 121 -12.12 -14.81 15.12
CA ARG A 121 -12.69 -15.17 16.42
C ARG A 121 -14.06 -15.80 16.11
N VAL A 122 -14.11 -17.13 16.10
CA VAL A 122 -15.35 -17.87 16.19
C VAL A 122 -16.02 -17.35 17.45
N ARG A 123 -17.16 -16.66 17.27
CA ARG A 123 -17.99 -16.29 18.42
C ARG A 123 -18.33 -17.60 19.13
N PRO A 124 -18.05 -17.77 20.44
CA PRO A 124 -18.65 -18.86 21.17
C PRO A 124 -20.16 -18.59 21.15
N THR A 125 -20.90 -19.44 20.43
CA THR A 125 -22.34 -19.57 20.61
C THR A 125 -22.53 -20.02 22.05
N ARG A 126 -23.00 -19.11 22.90
CA ARG A 126 -23.32 -19.41 24.29
C ARG A 126 -24.59 -20.26 24.28
N GLU A 127 -24.47 -21.48 24.81
CA GLU A 127 -25.57 -22.37 25.15
C GLU A 127 -26.57 -21.65 26.08
N ASP A 128 -27.86 -21.94 25.90
CA ASP A 128 -28.81 -21.87 27.01
C ASP A 128 -29.72 -23.09 26.97
N GLY A 129 -29.85 -23.73 28.14
CA GLY A 129 -30.30 -25.11 28.29
C GLY A 129 -31.82 -25.27 28.38
N ALA A 130 -32.24 -26.52 28.24
CA ALA A 130 -33.52 -26.99 28.76
C ALA A 130 -33.32 -28.40 29.34
N GLN A 131 -33.46 -28.47 30.66
CA GLN A 131 -33.36 -29.67 31.49
C GLN A 131 -34.58 -30.60 31.33
N ALA A 132 -34.35 -31.82 31.81
CA ALA A 132 -35.28 -32.66 32.58
C ALA A 132 -36.21 -33.64 31.83
N HIS A 133 -35.84 -34.91 31.99
CA HIS A 133 -36.69 -36.10 32.18
C HIS A 133 -37.92 -35.83 33.07
N PRO A 134 -39.02 -36.55 32.85
CA PRO A 134 -39.18 -37.91 33.42
C PRO A 134 -39.21 -39.02 32.37
#